data_AF-A0A3S3S7H2-F1
#
_entry.id   AF-A0A3S3S7H2-F1
#
_cell.length_a   1.000
_cell.length_b   1.000
_cell.length_c   1.000
_cell.angle_alpha   90.00
_cell.angle_beta   90.00
_cell.angle_gamma   90.00
#
_symmetry.space_group_name_H-M   'P 1'
#
loop_
_entity.id
_entity.type
_entity.pdbx_description
1 polymer ?
#
loop_
_entity_poly.entity_id
_entity_poly.type
_entity_poly.pdbx_seq_one_letter_code
_entity_poly.pdbx_strand_id
1 'polypeptide(L)'
;MMISKLYKNDWVRIVTDFLRIRISIYFDRLFPVGVTRLGVVGGAWAYRCNEARWEHATSPFFDNHYYFVASPDVKAAGLEPISHYLKHGRQELRSPSPYFDAERFAEEHSQFSRTQSDLAEVCLRLYGSYAWKVDGKTAPVVIDDLTQATKPFSRRELRVLFKRWRKYRTHFDADFYLKEYPETASTPNDAFVHYMHQGFSEDRQPRPDFDGYNYRRKKKLSRSQNPFRDCIDRLEKHSELFLPYTGDSLILKPSPEPREGNSSLCVHIHCFYIDLLPEIADLLKNINTSFSVVVTVCREKDVTAAEEILSNVISCNEIRILIVENRGRDIAPFLLDASVVWARSDFVLHLHTKRSPHISWGDNWRRYLYDKTIGGPNHLNEILRYFENNPIVGAMYPENYGMIRYFTEQNNNNNLISRISETLGLSQNGEYDEYPAGSMAFYRVSALQGLVDSDLLKGLFEEEQAQLDGTAAHALERLMPEVVRQSGYEVRAYKI
;
A
#
# COMPACT_ATOMS: atom_id res chain seq x y z
N MET A 1 40.48 -49.76 -19.57
CA MET A 1 41.40 -48.92 -20.36
C MET A 1 40.65 -48.30 -21.55
N MET A 2 39.70 -47.39 -21.28
CA MET A 2 38.95 -46.65 -22.33
C MET A 2 38.44 -45.28 -21.83
N ILE A 3 39.18 -44.65 -20.90
CA ILE A 3 38.78 -43.37 -20.26
C ILE A 3 39.64 -42.18 -20.74
N SER A 4 40.69 -42.38 -21.55
CA SER A 4 41.79 -41.40 -21.58
C SER A 4 41.92 -40.48 -22.80
N LYS A 5 40.97 -40.42 -23.74
CA LYS A 5 41.14 -39.53 -24.93
C LYS A 5 39.98 -38.60 -25.29
N LEU A 6 38.74 -38.82 -24.84
CA LEU A 6 37.60 -37.94 -25.16
C LEU A 6 37.30 -36.86 -24.08
N TYR A 7 37.85 -36.96 -22.87
CA TYR A 7 37.48 -36.07 -21.75
C TYR A 7 38.48 -34.96 -21.38
N LYS A 8 39.73 -34.99 -21.87
CA LYS A 8 40.74 -33.99 -21.45
C LYS A 8 40.39 -32.56 -21.88
N ASN A 9 39.85 -32.37 -23.08
CA ASN A 9 39.45 -31.05 -23.58
C ASN A 9 38.15 -30.54 -22.93
N ASP A 10 37.25 -31.46 -22.58
CA ASP A 10 35.99 -31.11 -21.91
C ASP A 10 36.22 -30.66 -20.47
N TRP A 11 37.14 -31.28 -19.74
CA TRP A 11 37.42 -30.90 -18.35
C TRP A 11 37.99 -29.49 -18.20
N VAL A 12 38.91 -29.10 -19.07
CA VAL A 12 39.45 -27.74 -19.07
C VAL A 12 38.33 -26.73 -19.34
N ARG A 13 37.44 -27.01 -20.30
CA ARG A 13 36.28 -26.17 -20.61
C ARG A 13 35.34 -26.03 -19.42
N ILE A 14 34.96 -27.15 -18.78
CA ILE A 14 34.04 -27.18 -17.63
C ILE A 14 34.60 -26.38 -16.45
N VAL A 15 35.88 -26.58 -16.12
CA VAL A 15 36.53 -25.85 -15.02
C VAL A 15 36.64 -24.38 -15.36
N THR A 16 36.96 -24.03 -16.61
CA THR A 16 37.05 -22.64 -17.07
C THR A 16 35.70 -21.93 -16.98
N ASP A 17 34.64 -22.58 -17.42
CA ASP A 17 33.27 -22.06 -17.37
C ASP A 17 32.80 -21.88 -15.93
N PHE A 18 33.03 -22.88 -15.08
CA PHE A 18 32.72 -22.78 -13.66
C PHE A 18 33.50 -21.66 -12.97
N LEU A 19 34.77 -21.43 -13.32
CA LEU A 19 35.54 -20.31 -12.79
C LEU A 19 34.98 -18.96 -13.24
N ARG A 20 34.59 -18.82 -14.52
CA ARG A 20 33.94 -17.61 -15.06
C ARG A 20 32.64 -17.30 -14.34
N ILE A 21 31.80 -18.30 -14.16
CA ILE A 21 30.56 -18.20 -13.39
C ILE A 21 30.89 -17.78 -11.96
N ARG A 22 31.81 -18.49 -11.28
CA ARG A 22 32.16 -18.27 -9.88
C ARG A 22 32.68 -16.86 -9.55
N ILE A 23 33.32 -16.18 -10.50
CA ILE A 23 33.81 -14.81 -10.32
C ILE A 23 32.81 -13.75 -10.79
N SER A 24 31.78 -14.14 -11.52
CA SER A 24 30.72 -13.25 -11.99
C SER A 24 29.87 -12.71 -10.83
N ILE A 25 29.15 -11.62 -11.10
CA ILE A 25 28.18 -11.06 -10.17
C ILE A 25 26.91 -11.92 -10.05
N TYR A 26 26.66 -12.75 -11.04
CA TYR A 26 25.48 -13.61 -11.18
C TYR A 26 25.59 -14.94 -10.42
N PHE A 27 26.75 -15.26 -9.87
CA PHE A 27 26.96 -16.47 -9.08
C PHE A 27 26.90 -16.19 -7.57
N ASP A 28 25.91 -16.78 -6.92
CA ASP A 28 25.83 -16.83 -5.46
C ASP A 28 26.18 -18.23 -4.94
N ARG A 29 27.16 -18.33 -4.04
CA ARG A 29 27.57 -19.58 -3.40
C ARG A 29 26.49 -20.19 -2.51
N LEU A 30 25.48 -19.41 -2.11
CA LEU A 30 24.41 -19.86 -1.22
C LEU A 30 23.21 -20.46 -1.96
N PHE A 31 23.12 -20.29 -3.28
CA PHE A 31 22.03 -20.83 -4.11
C PHE A 31 22.17 -22.31 -4.51
N PRO A 32 23.37 -22.86 -4.80
CA PRO A 32 23.48 -24.29 -5.04
C PRO A 32 23.60 -25.04 -3.70
N VAL A 33 22.49 -25.64 -3.26
CA VAL A 33 22.47 -26.57 -2.12
C VAL A 33 23.54 -27.65 -2.34
N GLY A 34 24.57 -27.69 -1.49
CA GLY A 34 25.56 -28.78 -1.45
C GLY A 34 26.87 -28.63 -2.25
N VAL A 35 27.13 -27.53 -2.95
CA VAL A 35 28.38 -27.39 -3.77
C VAL A 35 29.53 -26.73 -3.00
N THR A 36 29.23 -25.99 -1.94
CA THR A 36 30.20 -25.16 -1.21
C THR A 36 31.19 -25.93 -0.34
N ARG A 37 30.97 -27.22 -0.09
CA ARG A 37 31.92 -28.10 0.65
C ARG A 37 32.93 -28.81 -0.25
N LEU A 38 32.81 -28.67 -1.58
CA LEU A 38 33.68 -29.34 -2.54
C LEU A 38 34.69 -28.32 -3.12
N GLY A 39 35.96 -28.71 -3.24
CA GLY A 39 37.00 -27.91 -3.90
C GLY A 39 36.65 -27.59 -5.37
N VAL A 40 37.45 -26.74 -6.04
CA VAL A 40 37.15 -26.22 -7.41
C VAL A 40 36.71 -27.31 -8.40
N VAL A 41 37.36 -28.48 -8.38
CA VAL A 41 37.06 -29.62 -9.27
C VAL A 41 35.74 -30.30 -8.91
N GLY A 42 35.49 -30.56 -7.63
CA GLY A 42 34.22 -31.15 -7.18
C GLY A 42 33.03 -30.20 -7.31
N GLY A 43 33.28 -28.89 -7.17
CA GLY A 43 32.29 -27.85 -7.41
C GLY A 43 31.88 -27.74 -8.87
N ALA A 44 32.85 -27.79 -9.79
CA ALA A 44 32.59 -27.78 -11.24
C ALA A 44 31.82 -29.03 -11.69
N TRP A 45 32.10 -30.20 -11.08
CA TRP A 45 31.41 -31.45 -11.40
C TRP A 45 29.98 -31.48 -10.86
N ALA A 46 29.77 -31.06 -9.60
CA ALA A 46 28.44 -30.96 -8.99
C ALA A 46 27.55 -29.88 -9.65
N TYR A 47 28.15 -28.87 -10.28
CA TYR A 47 27.44 -27.85 -11.05
C TYR A 47 26.99 -28.35 -12.43
N ARG A 48 27.78 -29.20 -13.09
CA ARG A 48 27.46 -29.74 -14.43
C ARG A 48 26.52 -30.95 -14.42
N CYS A 49 26.63 -31.83 -13.42
CA CYS A 49 25.94 -33.13 -13.43
C CYS A 49 24.51 -33.13 -12.86
N ASN A 50 23.88 -31.96 -12.66
CA ASN A 50 22.55 -31.86 -12.08
C ASN A 50 21.63 -31.00 -12.95
N GLU A 51 21.11 -31.57 -14.04
CA GLU A 51 20.18 -30.92 -14.98
C GLU A 51 18.91 -30.39 -14.29
N ALA A 52 18.48 -31.03 -13.19
CA ALA A 52 17.35 -30.59 -12.36
C ALA A 52 17.56 -29.22 -11.67
N ARG A 53 18.77 -28.63 -11.75
CA ARG A 53 19.06 -27.30 -11.17
C ARG A 53 18.88 -26.13 -12.12
N TRP A 54 18.71 -26.39 -13.41
CA TRP A 54 18.45 -25.30 -14.37
C TRP A 54 17.01 -24.78 -14.29
N GLU A 55 16.17 -25.38 -13.44
CA GLU A 55 14.79 -24.97 -13.18
C GLU A 55 14.66 -23.86 -12.11
N HIS A 56 15.76 -23.46 -11.47
CA HIS A 56 15.76 -22.41 -10.44
C HIS A 56 16.73 -21.28 -10.75
N ALA A 57 16.40 -20.06 -10.32
CA ALA A 57 17.28 -18.88 -10.46
C ALA A 57 18.64 -19.12 -9.77
N THR A 58 19.73 -18.77 -10.43
CA THR A 58 21.10 -18.93 -9.89
C THR A 58 21.51 -17.80 -8.97
N SER A 59 20.86 -16.64 -9.12
CA SER A 59 20.93 -15.49 -8.23
C SER A 59 19.72 -14.57 -8.47
N PRO A 60 19.51 -13.55 -7.63
CA PRO A 60 18.50 -12.52 -7.88
C PRO A 60 18.69 -11.72 -9.19
N PHE A 61 19.83 -11.87 -9.87
CA PHE A 61 20.19 -11.12 -11.08
C PHE A 61 20.32 -12.01 -12.32
N PHE A 62 20.18 -13.32 -12.17
CA PHE A 62 20.19 -14.25 -13.28
C PHE A 62 19.14 -15.34 -13.05
N ASP A 63 18.09 -15.29 -13.85
CA ASP A 63 16.97 -16.21 -13.79
C ASP A 63 17.10 -17.22 -14.93
N ASN A 64 17.47 -18.46 -14.59
CA ASN A 64 17.63 -19.54 -15.55
C ASN A 64 16.34 -19.87 -16.31
N HIS A 65 15.21 -19.84 -15.61
CA HIS A 65 13.93 -20.19 -16.19
C HIS A 65 13.52 -19.14 -17.22
N TYR A 66 13.55 -17.86 -16.83
CA TYR A 66 13.32 -16.76 -17.74
C TYR A 66 14.28 -16.82 -18.93
N TYR A 67 15.58 -17.01 -18.68
CA TYR A 67 16.57 -16.99 -19.73
C TYR A 67 16.30 -18.09 -20.77
N PHE A 68 15.91 -19.29 -20.34
CA PHE A 68 15.52 -20.36 -21.25
C PHE A 68 14.23 -20.07 -22.03
N VAL A 69 13.23 -19.48 -21.39
CA VAL A 69 11.98 -19.09 -22.06
C VAL A 69 12.26 -18.03 -23.12
N ALA A 70 13.08 -17.04 -22.79
CA ALA A 70 13.50 -15.97 -23.69
C ALA A 70 14.53 -16.43 -24.75
N SER A 71 15.22 -17.55 -24.51
CA SER A 71 16.27 -18.11 -25.38
C SER A 71 16.02 -19.58 -25.74
N PRO A 72 14.99 -19.90 -26.56
CA PRO A 72 14.66 -21.27 -26.91
C PRO A 72 15.80 -22.02 -27.63
N ASP A 73 16.63 -21.29 -28.38
CA ASP A 73 17.83 -21.79 -29.07
C ASP A 73 18.89 -22.31 -28.07
N VAL A 74 19.10 -21.61 -26.96
CA VAL A 74 20.02 -22.02 -25.88
C VAL A 74 19.52 -23.30 -25.23
N LYS A 75 18.21 -23.38 -24.98
CA LYS A 75 17.55 -24.58 -24.42
C LYS A 75 17.67 -25.77 -25.37
N ALA A 76 17.37 -25.58 -26.65
CA ALA A 76 17.44 -26.63 -27.68
C ALA A 76 18.87 -27.15 -27.87
N ALA A 77 19.87 -26.29 -27.74
CA ALA A 77 21.28 -26.64 -27.82
C ALA A 77 21.83 -27.34 -26.54
N GLY A 78 21.00 -27.49 -25.49
CA GLY A 78 21.42 -28.07 -24.22
C GLY A 78 22.52 -27.26 -23.51
N LEU A 79 22.56 -25.94 -23.75
CA LEU A 79 23.57 -25.05 -23.19
C LEU A 79 23.13 -24.52 -21.83
N GLU A 80 24.07 -24.48 -20.90
CA GLU A 80 23.83 -23.95 -19.56
C GLU A 80 23.63 -22.42 -19.63
N PRO A 81 22.52 -21.87 -19.07
CA PRO A 81 22.12 -20.47 -19.22
C PRO A 81 23.18 -19.43 -18.83
N ILE A 82 23.78 -19.52 -17.65
CA ILE A 82 24.69 -18.47 -17.16
C ILE A 82 26.02 -18.52 -17.92
N SER A 83 26.51 -19.71 -18.28
CA SER A 83 27.67 -19.90 -19.15
C SER A 83 27.39 -19.31 -20.53
N HIS A 84 26.21 -19.58 -21.11
CA HIS A 84 25.83 -19.00 -22.39
C HIS A 84 25.80 -17.47 -22.31
N TYR A 85 25.14 -16.92 -21.29
CA TYR A 85 25.03 -15.49 -21.09
C TYR A 85 26.39 -14.80 -20.99
N LEU A 86 27.28 -15.34 -20.15
CA LEU A 86 28.62 -14.77 -19.91
C LEU A 86 29.53 -14.84 -21.14
N LYS A 87 29.32 -15.81 -22.03
CA LYS A 87 30.12 -15.99 -23.25
C LYS A 87 29.56 -15.23 -24.44
N HIS A 88 28.23 -15.25 -24.61
CA HIS A 88 27.55 -14.84 -25.82
C HIS A 88 26.38 -13.90 -25.50
N GLY A 89 25.48 -14.32 -24.61
CA GLY A 89 24.20 -13.62 -24.40
C GLY A 89 24.30 -12.14 -24.05
N ARG A 90 25.31 -11.72 -23.27
CA ARG A 90 25.52 -10.30 -22.96
C ARG A 90 25.91 -9.45 -24.17
N GLN A 91 26.59 -10.04 -25.15
CA GLN A 91 26.99 -9.37 -26.41
C GLN A 91 25.86 -9.37 -27.43
N GLU A 92 24.96 -10.36 -27.32
CA GLU A 92 23.73 -10.49 -28.10
C GLU A 92 22.59 -9.63 -27.53
N LEU A 93 22.87 -8.76 -26.54
CA LEU A 93 21.86 -7.95 -25.84
C LEU A 93 20.69 -8.78 -25.27
N ARG A 94 20.95 -10.03 -24.87
CA ARG A 94 19.95 -10.81 -24.13
C ARG A 94 19.84 -10.30 -22.70
N SER A 95 18.64 -10.38 -22.14
CA SER A 95 18.40 -10.04 -20.75
C SER A 95 18.66 -11.25 -19.84
N PRO A 96 19.43 -11.13 -18.74
CA PRO A 96 19.71 -12.23 -17.82
C PRO A 96 18.54 -12.53 -16.86
N SER A 97 17.59 -11.60 -16.75
CA SER A 97 16.43 -11.69 -15.89
C SER A 97 15.29 -10.87 -16.50
N PRO A 98 14.03 -11.12 -16.14
CA PRO A 98 12.91 -10.32 -16.63
C PRO A 98 12.98 -8.85 -16.16
N TYR A 99 13.80 -8.56 -15.16
CA TYR A 99 13.91 -7.22 -14.56
C TYR A 99 14.89 -6.30 -15.27
N PHE A 100 15.67 -6.81 -16.22
CA PHE A 100 16.62 -6.01 -16.98
C PHE A 100 16.24 -6.02 -18.44
N ASP A 101 16.11 -4.85 -19.06
CA ASP A 101 15.98 -4.70 -20.50
C ASP A 101 17.32 -4.21 -21.06
N ALA A 102 18.05 -5.14 -21.70
CA ALA A 102 19.38 -4.85 -22.20
C ALA A 102 19.38 -3.87 -23.38
N GLU A 103 18.37 -3.92 -24.24
CA GLU A 103 18.26 -3.03 -25.40
C GLU A 103 17.97 -1.61 -24.95
N ARG A 104 16.94 -1.45 -24.12
CA ARG A 104 16.56 -0.15 -23.55
C ARG A 104 17.69 0.45 -22.73
N PHE A 105 18.35 -0.34 -21.89
CA PHE A 105 19.49 0.15 -21.11
C PHE A 105 20.61 0.63 -22.03
N ALA A 106 20.88 -0.08 -23.13
CA ALA A 106 21.90 0.29 -24.11
C ALA A 106 21.56 1.59 -24.86
N GLU A 107 20.29 1.83 -25.19
CA GLU A 107 19.82 3.07 -25.83
C GLU A 107 20.02 4.27 -24.91
N GLU A 108 19.66 4.11 -23.64
CA GLU A 108 19.71 5.18 -22.65
C GLU A 108 21.13 5.44 -22.11
N HIS A 109 22.04 4.49 -22.29
CA HIS A 109 23.43 4.57 -21.82
C HIS A 109 24.43 4.30 -22.96
N SER A 110 24.31 5.09 -24.03
CA SER A 110 25.12 4.97 -25.26
C SER A 110 26.63 5.09 -25.05
N GLN A 111 27.08 5.59 -23.89
CA GLN A 111 28.49 5.61 -23.51
C GLN A 111 29.10 4.22 -23.28
N PHE A 112 28.28 3.18 -23.06
CA PHE A 112 28.76 1.81 -22.88
C PHE A 112 28.65 1.01 -24.18
N SER A 113 29.70 0.27 -24.51
CA SER A 113 29.72 -0.56 -25.72
C SER A 113 28.74 -1.73 -25.60
N ARG A 114 27.82 -1.84 -26.56
CA ARG A 114 26.88 -2.96 -26.72
C ARG A 114 27.56 -4.32 -26.89
N THR A 115 28.76 -4.36 -27.46
CA THR A 115 29.46 -5.61 -27.83
C THR A 115 30.58 -5.98 -26.86
N GLN A 116 31.08 -5.03 -26.08
CA GLN A 116 32.21 -5.23 -25.16
C GLN A 116 31.83 -5.12 -23.68
N SER A 117 30.67 -4.56 -23.35
CA SER A 117 30.22 -4.37 -21.97
C SER A 117 29.19 -5.42 -21.56
N ASP A 118 29.23 -5.81 -20.29
CA ASP A 118 28.13 -6.51 -19.65
C ASP A 118 27.16 -5.46 -19.12
N LEU A 119 26.17 -5.07 -19.94
CA LEU A 119 25.27 -3.95 -19.62
C LEU A 119 24.43 -4.20 -18.38
N ALA A 120 24.09 -5.45 -18.12
CA ALA A 120 23.40 -5.84 -16.90
C ALA A 120 24.31 -5.65 -15.66
N GLU A 121 25.58 -6.05 -15.73
CA GLU A 121 26.53 -5.77 -14.65
C GLU A 121 26.75 -4.26 -14.50
N VAL A 122 26.85 -3.51 -15.60
CA VAL A 122 26.97 -2.04 -15.57
C VAL A 122 25.77 -1.41 -14.86
N CYS A 123 24.55 -1.84 -15.18
CA CYS A 123 23.33 -1.39 -14.50
C CYS A 123 23.41 -1.62 -13.00
N LEU A 124 23.76 -2.84 -12.57
CA LEU A 124 23.94 -3.15 -11.15
C LEU A 124 25.04 -2.29 -10.50
N ARG A 125 26.14 -2.02 -11.21
CA ARG A 125 27.22 -1.16 -10.70
C ARG A 125 26.83 0.31 -10.61
N LEU A 126 25.96 0.81 -11.48
CA LEU A 126 25.51 2.19 -11.43
C LEU A 126 24.39 2.39 -10.41
N TYR A 127 23.45 1.45 -10.36
CA TYR A 127 22.15 1.64 -9.69
C TYR A 127 21.91 0.68 -8.53
N GLY A 128 22.75 -0.34 -8.35
CA GLY A 128 22.60 -1.35 -7.30
C GLY A 128 21.46 -2.35 -7.53
N SER A 129 20.62 -2.13 -8.55
CA SER A 129 19.50 -2.99 -8.94
C SER A 129 19.22 -2.84 -10.45
N TYR A 130 18.33 -3.67 -11.00
CA TYR A 130 17.80 -3.49 -12.35
C TYR A 130 16.64 -2.49 -12.43
N ALA A 131 16.18 -1.93 -11.32
CA ALA A 131 15.14 -0.90 -11.31
C ALA A 131 15.74 0.50 -11.55
N TRP A 132 16.55 0.69 -12.62
CA TRP A 132 17.21 1.99 -12.88
C TRP A 132 16.25 3.10 -13.30
N LYS A 133 15.00 2.73 -13.61
CA LYS A 133 13.88 3.65 -13.85
C LYS A 133 12.69 3.21 -13.02
N VAL A 134 12.37 4.00 -12.01
CA VAL A 134 11.04 3.99 -11.37
C VAL A 134 10.39 5.31 -11.81
N ASP A 135 9.22 5.23 -12.45
CA ASP A 135 8.40 6.38 -12.87
C ASP A 135 9.10 7.43 -13.77
N GLY A 136 9.86 6.96 -14.76
CA GLY A 136 10.44 7.84 -15.78
C GLY A 136 11.59 8.75 -15.30
N LYS A 137 12.01 8.64 -14.03
CA LYS A 137 13.21 9.29 -13.50
C LYS A 137 14.33 8.26 -13.40
N THR A 138 15.49 8.58 -13.99
CA THR A 138 16.75 7.88 -13.74
C THR A 138 17.25 8.28 -12.36
N ALA A 139 16.86 7.53 -11.32
CA ALA A 139 17.36 7.74 -9.97
C ALA A 139 18.20 6.54 -9.54
N PRO A 140 19.38 6.75 -8.91
CA PRO A 140 19.98 5.71 -8.09
C PRO A 140 18.97 5.39 -7.01
N VAL A 141 18.36 4.23 -7.16
CA VAL A 141 17.47 3.66 -6.17
C VAL A 141 18.16 3.72 -4.82
N VAL A 142 17.50 4.35 -3.84
CA VAL A 142 18.04 4.44 -2.48
C VAL A 142 17.90 3.08 -1.80
N ILE A 143 18.86 2.20 -2.05
CA ILE A 143 18.90 0.86 -1.49
C ILE A 143 19.47 0.86 -0.06
N ASP A 144 20.19 1.92 0.35
CA ASP A 144 20.93 1.99 1.60
C ASP A 144 21.46 3.40 1.92
N ASP A 145 22.00 3.61 3.13
CA ASP A 145 22.85 4.79 3.43
C ASP A 145 24.09 4.87 2.48
N LEU A 146 24.35 3.80 1.72
CA LEU A 146 25.38 3.70 0.69
C LEU A 146 24.97 4.28 -0.68
N THR A 147 23.72 4.72 -0.88
CA THR A 147 23.24 5.18 -2.20
C THR A 147 23.28 6.69 -2.38
N GLN A 148 23.95 7.42 -1.49
CA GLN A 148 24.64 8.65 -1.88
C GLN A 148 25.97 8.35 -2.60
N ALA A 149 26.08 7.18 -3.25
CA ALA A 149 27.27 6.81 -4.00
C ALA A 149 27.42 7.76 -5.19
N THR A 150 28.34 8.71 -5.06
CA THR A 150 28.82 9.57 -6.16
C THR A 150 29.64 8.81 -7.21
N LYS A 151 29.76 7.48 -7.06
CA LYS A 151 30.56 6.59 -7.89
C LYS A 151 29.88 5.23 -8.07
N PRO A 152 30.17 4.49 -9.15
CA PRO A 152 29.66 3.13 -9.35
C PRO A 152 30.13 2.18 -8.25
N PHE A 153 29.25 1.27 -7.80
CA PHE A 153 29.56 0.22 -6.84
C PHE A 153 30.66 -0.72 -7.37
N SER A 154 31.54 -1.12 -6.46
CA SER A 154 32.45 -2.24 -6.67
C SER A 154 31.69 -3.58 -6.58
N ARG A 155 32.24 -4.63 -7.18
CA ARG A 155 31.70 -6.00 -7.03
C ARG A 155 31.61 -6.45 -5.58
N ARG A 156 32.49 -5.95 -4.69
CA ARG A 156 32.46 -6.26 -3.26
C ARG A 156 31.26 -5.61 -2.58
N GLU A 157 31.00 -4.34 -2.87
CA GLU A 157 29.84 -3.61 -2.33
C GLU A 157 28.53 -4.24 -2.81
N LEU A 158 28.44 -4.59 -4.08
CA LEU A 158 27.26 -5.28 -4.63
C LEU A 158 27.01 -6.62 -3.94
N ARG A 159 28.05 -7.45 -3.71
CA ARG A 159 27.89 -8.70 -2.95
C ARG A 159 27.32 -8.47 -1.54
N VAL A 160 27.72 -7.40 -0.86
CA VAL A 160 27.19 -7.06 0.48
C VAL A 160 25.73 -6.65 0.38
N LEU A 161 25.41 -5.74 -0.54
CA LEU A 161 24.06 -5.26 -0.80
C LEU A 161 23.11 -6.42 -1.14
N PHE A 162 23.55 -7.34 -1.99
CA PHE A 162 22.76 -8.51 -2.38
C PHE A 162 22.54 -9.50 -1.25
N LYS A 163 23.53 -9.69 -0.36
CA LYS A 163 23.36 -10.50 0.85
C LYS A 163 22.25 -9.94 1.73
N ARG A 164 22.15 -8.61 1.85
CA ARG A 164 21.08 -7.92 2.61
C ARG A 164 19.72 -8.06 1.91
N TRP A 165 19.66 -7.86 0.60
CA TRP A 165 18.42 -8.06 -0.18
C TRP A 165 17.84 -9.45 -0.01
N ARG A 166 18.69 -10.47 -0.09
CA ARG A 166 18.27 -11.86 0.14
C ARG A 166 17.68 -12.05 1.53
N LYS A 167 18.31 -11.46 2.54
CA LYS A 167 17.82 -11.46 3.92
C LYS A 167 16.43 -10.81 4.01
N TYR A 168 16.20 -9.65 3.40
CA TYR A 168 14.87 -9.02 3.46
C TYR A 168 13.83 -9.81 2.68
N ARG A 169 14.21 -10.35 1.52
CA ARG A 169 13.32 -11.15 0.66
C ARG A 169 12.80 -12.40 1.36
N THR A 170 13.59 -13.06 2.22
CA THR A 170 13.11 -14.24 2.98
C THR A 170 12.05 -13.92 4.02
N HIS A 171 11.86 -12.65 4.37
CA HIS A 171 10.80 -12.22 5.30
C HIS A 171 9.62 -11.57 4.58
N PHE A 172 9.71 -11.30 3.28
CA PHE A 172 8.66 -10.63 2.51
C PHE A 172 7.60 -11.64 2.05
N ASP A 173 6.32 -11.34 2.27
CA ASP A 173 5.22 -12.19 1.84
C ASP A 173 4.68 -11.66 0.51
N ALA A 174 5.19 -12.24 -0.58
CA ALA A 174 4.87 -11.78 -1.91
C ALA A 174 3.45 -12.13 -2.36
N ASP A 175 2.90 -13.26 -1.88
CA ASP A 175 1.54 -13.68 -2.21
C ASP A 175 0.53 -12.75 -1.53
N PHE A 176 0.77 -12.41 -0.25
CA PHE A 176 0.01 -11.37 0.44
C PHE A 176 0.10 -10.03 -0.29
N TYR A 177 1.32 -9.60 -0.64
CA TYR A 177 1.52 -8.29 -1.24
C TYR A 177 0.82 -8.13 -2.60
N LEU A 178 0.90 -9.16 -3.46
CA LEU A 178 0.20 -9.15 -4.75
C LEU A 178 -1.31 -9.22 -4.60
N LYS A 179 -1.81 -9.93 -3.59
CA LYS A 179 -3.24 -10.01 -3.30
C LYS A 179 -3.79 -8.67 -2.80
N GLU A 180 -3.05 -8.01 -1.92
CA GLU A 180 -3.47 -6.74 -1.30
C GLU A 180 -3.24 -5.54 -2.24
N TYR A 181 -2.19 -5.60 -3.07
CA TYR A 181 -1.76 -4.52 -3.96
C TYR A 181 -1.58 -4.98 -5.42
N PRO A 182 -2.64 -5.55 -6.05
CA PRO A 182 -2.54 -6.15 -7.38
C PRO A 182 -2.15 -5.17 -8.48
N GLU A 183 -2.29 -3.87 -8.24
CA GLU A 183 -1.93 -2.81 -9.18
C GLU A 183 -0.43 -2.48 -9.20
N THR A 184 0.33 -2.94 -8.19
CA THR A 184 1.74 -2.54 -8.00
C THR A 184 2.74 -3.44 -8.70
N ALA A 185 2.37 -4.70 -8.95
CA ALA A 185 3.29 -5.73 -9.40
C ALA A 185 2.52 -6.90 -10.01
N SER A 186 3.12 -7.56 -10.99
CA SER A 186 2.54 -8.74 -11.63
C SER A 186 3.20 -10.06 -11.20
N THR A 187 4.34 -9.99 -10.51
CA THR A 187 5.09 -11.16 -10.04
C THR A 187 5.57 -11.01 -8.59
N PRO A 188 5.81 -12.12 -7.87
CA PRO A 188 6.30 -12.08 -6.49
C PRO A 188 7.57 -11.26 -6.27
N ASN A 189 8.45 -11.22 -7.27
CA ASN A 189 9.69 -10.44 -7.18
C ASN A 189 9.46 -8.95 -7.47
N ASP A 190 8.58 -8.62 -8.42
CA ASP A 190 8.20 -7.23 -8.67
C ASP A 190 7.56 -6.62 -7.42
N ALA A 191 6.73 -7.39 -6.72
CA ALA A 191 6.14 -6.98 -5.44
C ALA A 191 7.20 -6.61 -4.40
N PHE A 192 8.23 -7.46 -4.25
CA PHE A 192 9.34 -7.20 -3.32
C PHE A 192 10.14 -5.96 -3.73
N VAL A 193 10.50 -5.84 -5.01
CA VAL A 193 11.25 -4.70 -5.55
C VAL A 193 10.46 -3.40 -5.37
N HIS A 194 9.18 -3.40 -5.76
CA HIS A 194 8.27 -2.29 -5.57
C HIS A 194 8.22 -1.89 -4.09
N TYR A 195 8.01 -2.85 -3.18
CA TYR A 195 7.97 -2.55 -1.76
C TYR A 195 9.26 -1.90 -1.25
N MET A 196 10.42 -2.47 -1.61
CA MET A 196 11.72 -1.99 -1.15
C MET A 196 12.07 -0.58 -1.65
N HIS A 197 11.45 -0.13 -2.75
CA HIS A 197 11.72 1.18 -3.36
C HIS A 197 10.67 2.22 -3.09
N GLN A 198 9.42 1.81 -3.08
CA GLN A 198 8.28 2.70 -3.13
C GLN A 198 7.23 2.30 -2.10
N GLY A 199 6.83 1.03 -2.07
CA GLY A 199 5.72 0.58 -1.22
C GLY A 199 5.92 0.90 0.27
N PHE A 200 7.14 0.85 0.78
CA PHE A 200 7.41 1.24 2.17
C PHE A 200 7.11 2.73 2.43
N SER A 201 7.41 3.61 1.48
CA SER A 201 7.17 5.05 1.60
C SER A 201 5.70 5.42 1.45
N GLU A 202 4.91 4.54 0.82
CA GLU A 202 3.45 4.59 0.69
C GLU A 202 2.74 3.91 1.87
N ASP A 203 3.51 3.49 2.88
CA ASP A 203 3.01 2.79 4.08
C ASP A 203 2.29 1.47 3.78
N ARG A 204 2.61 0.83 2.64
CA ARG A 204 2.12 -0.51 2.30
C ARG A 204 2.69 -1.57 3.23
N GLN A 205 1.98 -2.68 3.36
CA GLN A 205 2.37 -3.78 4.23
C GLN A 205 3.11 -4.87 3.43
N PRO A 206 4.36 -5.21 3.78
CA PRO A 206 5.13 -6.26 3.09
C PRO A 206 4.71 -7.68 3.46
N ARG A 207 3.88 -7.82 4.51
CA ARG A 207 3.38 -9.08 5.07
C ARG A 207 2.24 -8.78 6.04
N PRO A 208 1.30 -9.71 6.28
CA PRO A 208 0.06 -9.44 7.04
C PRO A 208 0.28 -9.14 8.54
N ASP A 209 1.43 -9.54 9.08
CA ASP A 209 1.85 -9.37 10.48
C ASP A 209 2.91 -8.27 10.67
N PHE A 210 3.12 -7.39 9.68
CA PHE A 210 4.03 -6.24 9.81
C PHE A 210 3.39 -4.94 9.32
N ASP A 211 3.15 -4.02 10.26
CA ASP A 211 2.73 -2.65 9.96
C ASP A 211 3.94 -1.70 9.95
N GLY A 212 4.35 -1.32 8.74
CA GLY A 212 5.47 -0.40 8.53
C GLY A 212 5.23 1.01 9.04
N TYR A 213 3.97 1.48 9.04
CA TYR A 213 3.59 2.81 9.50
C TYR A 213 3.77 2.93 11.02
N ASN A 214 3.21 2.00 11.76
CA ASN A 214 3.29 2.02 13.22
C ASN A 214 4.67 1.67 13.75
N TYR A 215 5.36 0.76 13.05
CA TYR A 215 6.77 0.51 13.34
C TYR A 215 7.61 1.80 13.19
N ARG A 216 7.39 2.57 12.12
CA ARG A 216 8.07 3.85 11.88
C ARG A 216 7.81 4.85 13.01
N ARG A 217 6.56 5.04 13.44
CA ARG A 217 6.20 5.90 14.59
C ARG A 217 6.90 5.45 15.87
N LYS A 218 6.75 4.18 16.24
CA LYS A 218 7.32 3.60 17.48
C LYS A 218 8.85 3.71 17.52
N LYS A 219 9.51 3.58 16.37
CA LYS A 219 10.98 3.65 16.25
C LYS A 219 11.50 5.03 15.86
N LYS A 220 10.62 6.02 15.64
CA LYS A 220 10.96 7.38 15.19
C LYS A 220 11.83 7.39 13.92
N LEU A 221 11.49 6.54 12.96
CA LEU A 221 12.19 6.46 11.67
C LEU A 221 11.68 7.55 10.72
N SER A 222 12.55 8.09 9.87
CA SER A 222 12.14 8.99 8.79
C SER A 222 11.41 8.21 7.67
N ARG A 223 10.63 8.90 6.81
CA ARG A 223 9.99 8.25 5.64
C ARG A 223 10.98 7.74 4.60
N SER A 224 12.22 8.23 4.59
CA SER A 224 13.28 7.71 3.74
C SER A 224 13.88 6.41 4.29
N GLN A 225 13.63 6.09 5.55
CA GLN A 225 14.08 4.85 6.17
C GLN A 225 13.01 3.77 6.00
N ASN A 226 13.41 2.67 5.36
CA ASN A 226 12.53 1.53 5.17
C ASN A 226 12.29 0.80 6.52
N PRO A 227 11.05 0.82 7.07
CA PRO A 227 10.75 0.28 8.39
C PRO A 227 10.89 -1.25 8.43
N PHE A 228 10.50 -1.94 7.37
CA PHE A 228 10.64 -3.38 7.25
C PHE A 228 12.11 -3.79 7.31
N ARG A 229 12.95 -3.08 6.54
CA ARG A 229 14.39 -3.28 6.58
C ARG A 229 14.96 -3.05 7.99
N ASP A 230 14.63 -1.92 8.63
CA ASP A 230 15.11 -1.63 9.98
C ASP A 230 14.68 -2.73 10.97
N CYS A 231 13.45 -3.23 10.84
CA CYS A 231 12.95 -4.36 11.63
C CYS A 231 13.82 -5.61 11.43
N ILE A 232 14.03 -6.06 10.19
CA ILE A 232 14.84 -7.27 9.93
C ILE A 232 16.30 -7.09 10.38
N ASP A 233 16.86 -5.88 10.26
CA ASP A 233 18.20 -5.58 10.76
C ASP A 233 18.29 -5.60 12.30
N ARG A 234 17.18 -5.30 13.01
CA ARG A 234 17.12 -5.38 14.48
C ARG A 234 16.76 -6.77 15.01
N LEU A 235 16.00 -7.58 14.26
CA LEU A 235 15.67 -8.97 14.61
C LEU A 235 16.92 -9.85 14.82
N GLU A 236 18.04 -9.53 14.17
CA GLU A 236 19.31 -10.24 14.40
C GLU A 236 19.96 -9.90 15.75
N LYS A 237 19.52 -8.82 16.42
CA LYS A 237 20.02 -8.41 17.73
C LYS A 237 19.10 -8.85 18.87
N HIS A 238 17.83 -9.11 18.59
CA HIS A 238 16.81 -9.47 19.58
C HIS A 238 15.83 -10.49 18.98
N SER A 239 15.59 -11.59 19.70
CA SER A 239 14.77 -12.75 19.27
C SER A 239 13.25 -12.51 19.18
N GLU A 240 12.81 -11.26 19.26
CA GLU A 240 11.40 -10.91 19.21
C GLU A 240 11.21 -9.81 18.18
N LEU A 241 10.27 -10.01 17.24
CA LEU A 241 9.36 -9.01 16.64
C LEU A 241 8.95 -9.41 15.21
N PHE A 242 8.17 -10.46 15.12
CA PHE A 242 6.96 -10.39 14.30
C PHE A 242 5.80 -10.70 15.24
N LEU A 243 5.43 -9.68 16.02
CA LEU A 243 4.15 -9.68 16.68
C LEU A 243 3.21 -8.91 15.76
N PRO A 244 1.97 -9.40 15.55
CA PRO A 244 0.98 -8.66 14.80
C PRO A 244 0.93 -7.25 15.37
N TYR A 245 0.87 -6.28 14.47
CA TYR A 245 0.49 -4.93 14.81
C TYR A 245 -0.71 -4.96 15.78
N THR A 246 -0.44 -4.62 17.04
CA THR A 246 -1.45 -4.13 17.99
C THR A 246 -1.70 -2.68 17.64
N GLY A 247 -2.28 -2.46 16.47
CA GLY A 247 -3.09 -1.26 16.33
C GLY A 247 -4.29 -1.44 17.22
N ASP A 248 -4.70 -0.37 17.87
CA ASP A 248 -6.03 -0.30 18.46
C ASP A 248 -7.15 -0.50 17.41
N SER A 249 -6.79 -0.59 16.12
CA SER A 249 -7.66 -0.97 15.02
C SER A 249 -8.25 -2.37 15.24
N LEU A 250 -9.56 -2.38 15.42
CA LEU A 250 -10.38 -3.59 15.52
C LEU A 250 -10.33 -4.39 14.21
N ILE A 251 -10.16 -5.71 14.31
CA ILE A 251 -10.32 -6.61 13.17
C ILE A 251 -11.77 -7.07 13.11
N LEU A 252 -12.51 -6.60 12.11
CA LEU A 252 -13.87 -7.06 11.82
C LEU A 252 -13.81 -8.15 10.76
N LYS A 253 -14.57 -9.22 10.95
CA LYS A 253 -14.66 -10.33 9.99
C LYS A 253 -16.10 -10.44 9.53
N PRO A 254 -16.43 -10.04 8.28
CA PRO A 254 -17.80 -10.10 7.79
C PRO A 254 -18.38 -11.51 7.95
N SER A 255 -19.46 -11.60 8.73
CA SER A 255 -20.21 -12.85 8.92
C SER A 255 -21.45 -12.85 8.04
N PRO A 256 -21.76 -13.97 7.34
CA PRO A 256 -22.97 -14.10 6.52
C PRO A 256 -24.24 -14.24 7.34
N GLU A 257 -24.14 -14.36 8.66
CA GLU A 257 -25.32 -14.42 9.52
C GLU A 257 -26.17 -13.14 9.35
N PRO A 258 -27.48 -13.20 9.62
CA PRO A 258 -28.30 -11.99 9.69
C PRO A 258 -27.99 -11.21 10.97
N ARG A 259 -28.20 -9.90 10.94
CA ARG A 259 -28.14 -9.06 12.15
C ARG A 259 -29.39 -9.33 12.99
N GLU A 260 -29.22 -9.55 14.29
CA GLU A 260 -30.34 -9.79 15.22
C GLU A 260 -30.90 -8.50 15.84
N GLY A 261 -30.10 -7.43 15.89
CA GLY A 261 -30.48 -6.17 16.52
C GLY A 261 -31.41 -5.31 15.66
N ASN A 262 -32.24 -4.51 16.34
CA ASN A 262 -33.28 -3.67 15.74
C ASN A 262 -32.89 -2.18 15.67
N SER A 263 -31.62 -1.82 15.92
CA SER A 263 -31.23 -0.41 15.93
C SER A 263 -31.30 0.19 14.52
N SER A 264 -31.88 1.37 14.46
CA SER A 264 -32.13 2.15 13.25
C SER A 264 -30.85 2.78 12.71
N LEU A 265 -30.69 2.77 11.38
CA LEU A 265 -29.57 3.37 10.67
C LEU A 265 -30.07 4.49 9.74
N CYS A 266 -29.43 5.66 9.81
CA CYS A 266 -29.52 6.69 8.78
C CYS A 266 -28.20 6.77 8.00
N VAL A 267 -28.27 6.84 6.67
CA VAL A 267 -27.11 7.11 5.81
C VAL A 267 -27.20 8.56 5.36
N HIS A 268 -26.25 9.39 5.79
CA HIS A 268 -26.08 10.75 5.29
C HIS A 268 -25.09 10.77 4.12
N ILE A 269 -25.50 11.36 2.99
CA ILE A 269 -24.64 11.54 1.81
C ILE A 269 -24.56 13.03 1.48
N HIS A 270 -23.40 13.66 1.69
CA HIS A 270 -23.17 14.98 1.13
C HIS A 270 -22.79 14.87 -0.35
N CYS A 271 -23.69 15.30 -1.24
CA CYS A 271 -23.56 15.14 -2.68
C CYS A 271 -23.19 16.47 -3.35
N PHE A 272 -21.88 16.77 -3.40
CA PHE A 272 -21.36 17.91 -4.14
C PHE A 272 -21.14 17.59 -5.64
N TYR A 273 -20.63 16.38 -5.94
CA TYR A 273 -20.49 15.86 -7.31
C TYR A 273 -21.58 14.81 -7.61
N ILE A 274 -22.65 15.25 -8.27
CA ILE A 274 -23.81 14.39 -8.60
C ILE A 274 -23.43 13.17 -9.46
N ASP A 275 -22.42 13.30 -10.31
CA ASP A 275 -21.94 12.22 -11.19
C ASP A 275 -21.27 11.06 -10.44
N LEU A 276 -20.90 11.25 -9.17
CA LEU A 276 -20.35 10.20 -8.30
C LEU A 276 -21.40 9.53 -7.40
N LEU A 277 -22.62 10.07 -7.33
CA LEU A 277 -23.70 9.48 -6.52
C LEU A 277 -24.07 8.05 -6.96
N PRO A 278 -24.07 7.68 -8.26
CA PRO A 278 -24.35 6.32 -8.69
C PRO A 278 -23.43 5.26 -8.07
N GLU A 279 -22.16 5.59 -7.81
CA GLU A 279 -21.23 4.66 -7.16
C GLU A 279 -21.63 4.35 -5.71
N ILE A 280 -22.07 5.37 -4.96
CA ILE A 280 -22.58 5.17 -3.60
C ILE A 280 -23.90 4.40 -3.65
N ALA A 281 -24.81 4.78 -4.55
CA ALA A 281 -26.12 4.14 -4.70
C ALA A 281 -25.99 2.63 -5.00
N ASP A 282 -25.03 2.23 -5.83
CA ASP A 282 -24.76 0.82 -6.14
C ASP A 282 -24.31 0.04 -4.89
N LEU A 283 -23.44 0.62 -4.07
CA LEU A 283 -22.98 0.00 -2.82
C LEU A 283 -24.09 -0.12 -1.77
N LEU A 284 -25.00 0.85 -1.70
CA LEU A 284 -26.13 0.80 -0.77
C LEU A 284 -27.06 -0.40 -1.01
N LYS A 285 -27.03 -1.04 -2.19
CA LYS A 285 -27.73 -2.32 -2.45
C LYS A 285 -27.25 -3.45 -1.56
N ASN A 286 -26.02 -3.37 -1.07
CA ASN A 286 -25.43 -4.39 -0.20
C ASN A 286 -25.97 -4.29 1.24
N ILE A 287 -26.74 -3.24 1.57
CA ILE A 287 -27.36 -3.08 2.88
C ILE A 287 -28.61 -3.95 2.95
N ASN A 288 -28.56 -4.97 3.81
CA ASN A 288 -29.64 -5.93 4.03
C ASN A 288 -30.40 -5.71 5.36
N THR A 289 -30.20 -4.55 5.98
CA THR A 289 -30.98 -4.06 7.13
C THR A 289 -31.84 -2.88 6.69
N SER A 290 -32.92 -2.57 7.41
CA SER A 290 -33.68 -1.34 7.15
C SER A 290 -32.86 -0.09 7.50
N PHE A 291 -32.89 0.91 6.62
CA PHE A 291 -32.22 2.19 6.81
C PHE A 291 -33.02 3.34 6.17
N SER A 292 -32.72 4.56 6.56
CA SER A 292 -33.16 5.79 5.88
C SER A 292 -31.96 6.49 5.24
N VAL A 293 -32.22 7.34 4.25
CA VAL A 293 -31.20 8.12 3.56
C VAL A 293 -31.53 9.61 3.64
N VAL A 294 -30.53 10.41 4.00
CA VAL A 294 -30.58 11.87 3.86
C VAL A 294 -29.45 12.33 2.95
N VAL A 295 -29.78 13.06 1.90
CA VAL A 295 -28.82 13.62 0.95
C VAL A 295 -28.80 15.13 1.11
N THR A 296 -27.61 15.73 1.19
CA THR A 296 -27.45 17.19 1.09
C THR A 296 -26.87 17.55 -0.27
N VAL A 297 -27.46 18.52 -0.96
CA VAL A 297 -27.01 19.02 -2.28
C VAL A 297 -26.88 20.54 -2.25
N CYS A 298 -25.92 21.09 -2.98
CA CYS A 298 -25.70 22.54 -3.02
C CYS A 298 -26.49 23.26 -4.15
N ARG A 299 -27.14 22.52 -5.05
CA ARG A 299 -27.84 23.07 -6.22
C ARG A 299 -29.22 22.45 -6.35
N GLU A 300 -30.20 23.31 -6.59
CA GLU A 300 -31.61 22.90 -6.74
C GLU A 300 -31.81 21.88 -7.87
N LYS A 301 -31.09 22.03 -9.00
CA LYS A 301 -31.15 21.08 -10.11
C LYS A 301 -30.67 19.66 -9.76
N ASP A 302 -29.84 19.52 -8.72
CA ASP A 302 -29.27 18.23 -8.34
C ASP A 302 -30.24 17.45 -7.43
N VAL A 303 -31.31 18.08 -6.92
CA VAL A 303 -32.34 17.44 -6.09
C VAL A 303 -33.06 16.33 -6.86
N THR A 304 -33.66 16.67 -8.00
CA THR A 304 -34.41 15.69 -8.81
C THR A 304 -33.51 14.59 -9.33
N ALA A 305 -32.28 14.93 -9.73
CA ALA A 305 -31.31 13.94 -10.18
C ALA A 305 -30.92 12.95 -9.07
N ALA A 306 -30.67 13.44 -7.85
CA ALA A 306 -30.34 12.58 -6.71
C ALA A 306 -31.52 11.68 -6.32
N GLU A 307 -32.74 12.20 -6.35
CA GLU A 307 -33.96 11.42 -6.07
C GLU A 307 -34.14 10.28 -7.08
N GLU A 308 -33.96 10.57 -8.37
CA GLU A 308 -34.06 9.59 -9.44
C GLU A 308 -32.97 8.52 -9.32
N ILE A 309 -31.71 8.92 -9.10
CA ILE A 309 -30.58 7.99 -8.95
C ILE A 309 -30.81 7.03 -7.79
N LEU A 310 -31.28 7.51 -6.63
CA LEU A 310 -31.46 6.67 -5.46
C LEU A 310 -32.72 5.81 -5.54
N SER A 311 -33.86 6.39 -5.89
CA SER A 311 -35.15 5.67 -5.89
C SER A 311 -35.18 4.51 -6.89
N ASN A 312 -34.41 4.61 -7.98
CA ASN A 312 -34.29 3.54 -8.97
C ASN A 312 -33.39 2.37 -8.53
N VAL A 313 -32.58 2.57 -7.49
CA VAL A 313 -31.43 1.71 -7.18
C VAL A 313 -31.55 1.07 -5.80
N ILE A 314 -32.05 1.80 -4.80
CA ILE A 314 -32.10 1.35 -3.41
C ILE A 314 -33.53 1.16 -2.93
N SER A 315 -33.72 0.17 -2.04
CA SER A 315 -34.94 0.00 -1.28
C SER A 315 -34.65 0.36 0.18
N CYS A 316 -35.22 1.47 0.65
CA CYS A 316 -35.01 1.97 2.01
C CYS A 316 -36.31 2.57 2.56
N ASN A 317 -36.34 2.89 3.85
CA ASN A 317 -37.56 3.36 4.53
C ASN A 317 -37.97 4.77 4.08
N GLU A 318 -37.00 5.64 3.83
CA GLU A 318 -37.22 7.04 3.50
C GLU A 318 -35.98 7.61 2.80
N ILE A 319 -36.20 8.44 1.78
CA ILE A 319 -35.17 9.27 1.14
C ILE A 319 -35.57 10.73 1.36
N ARG A 320 -34.70 11.51 2.00
CA ARG A 320 -34.85 12.96 2.13
C ARG A 320 -33.70 13.68 1.43
N ILE A 321 -34.02 14.74 0.71
CA ILE A 321 -33.01 15.57 0.04
C ILE A 321 -33.13 17.00 0.57
N LEU A 322 -32.01 17.55 1.04
CA LEU A 322 -31.92 18.90 1.59
C LEU A 322 -31.03 19.75 0.68
N ILE A 323 -31.52 20.92 0.30
CA ILE A 323 -30.68 21.94 -0.35
C ILE A 323 -29.96 22.72 0.74
N VAL A 324 -28.64 22.79 0.65
CA VAL A 324 -27.77 23.44 1.64
C VAL A 324 -26.88 24.48 0.98
N GLU A 325 -26.36 25.42 1.77
CA GLU A 325 -25.32 26.32 1.29
C GLU A 325 -24.02 25.55 1.02
N ASN A 326 -23.26 25.98 0.01
CA ASN A 326 -21.92 25.43 -0.24
C ASN A 326 -20.92 25.99 0.77
N ARG A 327 -21.03 25.55 2.03
CA ARG A 327 -20.28 26.08 3.17
C ARG A 327 -19.86 24.93 4.07
N GLY A 328 -18.62 24.98 4.57
CA GLY A 328 -18.10 23.97 5.51
C GLY A 328 -17.95 22.56 4.93
N ARG A 329 -17.90 22.45 3.59
CA ARG A 329 -17.67 21.20 2.83
C ARG A 329 -18.70 20.15 3.16
N ASP A 330 -18.30 18.92 3.46
CA ASP A 330 -19.19 17.83 3.87
C ASP A 330 -19.53 17.87 5.37
N ILE A 331 -18.69 18.51 6.19
CA ILE A 331 -18.83 18.53 7.65
C ILE A 331 -20.00 19.39 8.12
N ALA A 332 -20.16 20.62 7.58
CA ALA A 332 -21.28 21.47 7.97
C ALA A 332 -22.64 20.90 7.52
N PRO A 333 -22.81 20.47 6.26
CA PRO A 333 -24.02 19.77 5.82
C PRO A 333 -24.32 18.53 6.65
N PHE A 334 -23.30 17.81 7.12
CA PHE A 334 -23.50 16.68 8.01
C PHE A 334 -24.00 17.10 9.39
N LEU A 335 -23.29 18.00 10.08
CA LEU A 335 -23.54 18.28 11.50
C LEU A 335 -24.65 19.31 11.73
N LEU A 336 -24.83 20.27 10.82
CA LEU A 336 -25.82 21.35 10.95
C LEU A 336 -27.12 21.05 10.21
N ASP A 337 -27.02 20.71 8.92
CA ASP A 337 -28.20 20.63 8.06
C ASP A 337 -28.89 19.26 8.13
N ALA A 338 -28.13 18.17 7.95
CA ALA A 338 -28.67 16.83 7.91
C ALA A 338 -29.09 16.29 9.29
N SER A 339 -28.62 16.91 10.37
CA SER A 339 -28.88 16.47 11.75
C SER A 339 -30.34 16.52 12.14
N VAL A 340 -31.13 17.42 11.53
CA VAL A 340 -32.60 17.45 11.69
C VAL A 340 -33.30 16.17 11.23
N VAL A 341 -32.60 15.35 10.42
CA VAL A 341 -33.06 14.06 9.92
C VAL A 341 -32.34 12.92 10.63
N TRP A 342 -31.01 12.84 10.56
CA TRP A 342 -30.28 11.66 11.04
C TRP A 342 -30.31 11.52 12.57
N ALA A 343 -30.52 12.59 13.34
CA ALA A 343 -30.61 12.53 14.81
C ALA A 343 -31.82 11.74 15.33
N ARG A 344 -32.71 11.29 14.43
CA ARG A 344 -33.87 10.43 14.75
C ARG A 344 -33.54 8.94 14.76
N SER A 345 -32.32 8.56 14.38
CA SER A 345 -31.86 7.17 14.31
C SER A 345 -30.90 6.85 15.45
N ASP A 346 -30.60 5.57 15.67
CA ASP A 346 -29.62 5.13 16.67
C ASP A 346 -28.18 5.33 16.16
N PHE A 347 -27.98 5.06 14.86
CA PHE A 347 -26.70 5.16 14.18
C PHE A 347 -26.80 6.02 12.92
N VAL A 348 -25.71 6.71 12.60
CA VAL A 348 -25.53 7.44 11.34
C VAL A 348 -24.24 7.02 10.65
N LEU A 349 -24.33 6.69 9.36
CA LEU A 349 -23.18 6.55 8.47
C LEU A 349 -23.07 7.84 7.66
N HIS A 350 -21.95 8.55 7.79
CA HIS A 350 -21.65 9.72 6.97
C HIS A 350 -20.79 9.35 5.76
N LEU A 351 -21.25 9.73 4.57
CA LEU A 351 -20.58 9.60 3.29
C LEU A 351 -20.63 10.94 2.56
N HIS A 352 -19.77 11.08 1.54
CA HIS A 352 -19.85 12.20 0.60
C HIS A 352 -19.28 11.82 -0.76
N THR A 353 -19.68 12.56 -1.79
CA THR A 353 -19.07 12.44 -3.11
C THR A 353 -17.71 13.11 -3.11
N LYS A 354 -16.68 12.36 -2.71
CA LYS A 354 -15.31 12.88 -2.62
C LYS A 354 -14.72 13.06 -4.02
N ARG A 355 -13.99 14.16 -4.26
CA ARG A 355 -13.08 14.27 -5.41
C ARG A 355 -11.82 14.99 -4.97
N SER A 356 -10.66 14.51 -5.38
CA SER A 356 -9.39 15.12 -5.02
C SER A 356 -8.55 15.33 -6.28
N PRO A 357 -8.89 16.34 -7.11
CA PRO A 357 -8.29 16.52 -8.43
C PRO A 357 -6.80 16.91 -8.38
N HIS A 358 -6.31 17.35 -7.22
CA HIS A 358 -4.93 17.80 -7.01
C HIS A 358 -3.95 16.65 -6.75
N ILE A 359 -4.44 15.42 -6.56
CA ILE A 359 -3.62 14.24 -6.29
C ILE A 359 -3.96 13.13 -7.29
N SER A 360 -2.95 12.50 -7.88
CA SER A 360 -3.13 11.46 -8.90
C SER A 360 -3.82 10.19 -8.37
N TRP A 361 -3.78 9.97 -7.05
CA TRP A 361 -4.36 8.81 -6.36
C TRP A 361 -5.70 9.12 -5.66
N GLY A 362 -6.31 10.28 -5.92
CA GLY A 362 -7.55 10.72 -5.26
C GLY A 362 -8.73 9.76 -5.45
N ASP A 363 -8.89 9.20 -6.65
CA ASP A 363 -9.96 8.23 -6.94
C ASP A 363 -9.76 6.91 -6.21
N ASN A 364 -8.51 6.47 -6.04
CA ASN A 364 -8.19 5.26 -5.29
C ASN A 364 -8.53 5.44 -3.80
N TRP A 365 -8.23 6.62 -3.24
CA TRP A 365 -8.60 6.95 -1.86
C TRP A 365 -10.12 6.97 -1.67
N ARG A 366 -10.86 7.57 -2.62
CA ARG A 366 -12.32 7.58 -2.61
C ARG A 366 -12.92 6.17 -2.63
N ARG A 367 -12.49 5.33 -3.58
CA ARG A 367 -12.96 3.94 -3.69
C ARG A 367 -12.62 3.13 -2.44
N TYR A 368 -11.40 3.32 -1.90
CA TYR A 368 -11.00 2.72 -0.64
C TYR A 368 -11.97 3.07 0.51
N LEU A 369 -12.35 4.34 0.66
CA LEU A 369 -13.29 4.76 1.71
C LEU A 369 -14.67 4.12 1.52
N TYR A 370 -15.17 4.07 0.28
CA TYR A 370 -16.45 3.43 -0.03
C TYR A 370 -16.44 1.93 0.27
N ASP A 371 -15.40 1.22 -0.19
CA ASP A 371 -15.22 -0.22 0.02
C ASP A 371 -15.03 -0.56 1.50
N LYS A 372 -14.35 0.30 2.26
CA LYS A 372 -14.12 0.05 3.68
C LYS A 372 -15.26 0.53 4.58
N THR A 373 -16.21 1.34 4.12
CA THR A 373 -17.38 1.76 4.91
C THR A 373 -18.63 0.92 4.61
N ILE A 374 -19.07 0.85 3.35
CA ILE A 374 -20.24 0.05 2.96
C ILE A 374 -19.80 -1.36 2.54
N GLY A 375 -18.77 -1.45 1.69
CA GLY A 375 -18.15 -2.69 1.27
C GLY A 375 -19.08 -3.69 0.59
N GLY A 376 -18.65 -4.96 0.62
CA GLY A 376 -19.37 -6.09 0.06
C GLY A 376 -20.52 -6.59 0.95
N PRO A 377 -21.23 -7.65 0.54
CA PRO A 377 -22.33 -8.22 1.30
C PRO A 377 -21.91 -8.55 2.75
N ASN A 378 -22.68 -8.05 3.72
CA ASN A 378 -22.48 -8.24 5.17
C ASN A 378 -21.39 -7.39 5.87
N HIS A 379 -20.66 -6.55 5.14
CA HIS A 379 -19.65 -5.67 5.73
C HIS A 379 -20.25 -4.69 6.74
N LEU A 380 -21.28 -3.95 6.32
CA LEU A 380 -22.00 -3.02 7.18
C LEU A 380 -22.69 -3.71 8.37
N ASN A 381 -23.22 -4.93 8.20
CA ASN A 381 -23.80 -5.69 9.32
C ASN A 381 -22.81 -5.95 10.44
N GLU A 382 -21.56 -6.28 10.09
CA GLU A 382 -20.55 -6.57 11.09
C GLU A 382 -20.17 -5.32 11.91
N ILE A 383 -20.13 -4.16 11.26
CA ILE A 383 -19.93 -2.87 11.93
C ILE A 383 -21.10 -2.59 12.89
N LEU A 384 -22.34 -2.74 12.42
CA LEU A 384 -23.52 -2.50 13.26
C LEU A 384 -23.63 -3.47 14.43
N ARG A 385 -23.36 -4.76 14.22
CA ARG A 385 -23.27 -5.74 15.31
C ARG A 385 -22.25 -5.33 16.35
N TYR A 386 -21.10 -4.83 15.92
CA TYR A 386 -20.07 -4.39 16.86
C TYR A 386 -20.57 -3.21 17.71
N PHE A 387 -21.24 -2.22 17.10
CA PHE A 387 -21.89 -1.15 17.87
C PHE A 387 -22.95 -1.65 18.85
N GLU A 388 -23.77 -2.62 18.46
CA GLU A 388 -24.82 -3.19 19.31
C GLU A 388 -24.23 -3.97 20.50
N ASN A 389 -23.17 -4.73 20.26
CA ASN A 389 -22.47 -5.50 21.28
C ASN A 389 -21.55 -4.66 22.16
N ASN A 390 -21.21 -3.43 21.74
CA ASN A 390 -20.32 -2.53 22.47
C ASN A 390 -20.96 -1.14 22.66
N PRO A 391 -21.85 -0.98 23.67
CA PRO A 391 -22.58 0.27 23.90
C PRO A 391 -21.69 1.50 24.12
N ILE A 392 -20.47 1.31 24.63
CA ILE A 392 -19.50 2.37 24.88
C ILE A 392 -18.85 2.93 23.60
N VAL A 393 -18.97 2.24 22.46
CA VAL A 393 -18.38 2.69 21.20
C VAL A 393 -19.31 3.72 20.56
N GLY A 394 -18.79 4.92 20.33
CA GLY A 394 -19.52 6.07 19.78
C GLY A 394 -19.13 6.41 18.35
N ALA A 395 -17.95 6.01 17.89
CA ALA A 395 -17.55 6.18 16.50
C ALA A 395 -16.66 5.04 16.00
N MET A 396 -16.86 4.67 14.74
CA MET A 396 -16.06 3.69 14.03
C MET A 396 -15.71 4.18 12.64
N TYR A 397 -14.45 4.04 12.25
CA TYR A 397 -13.99 4.45 10.93
C TYR A 397 -12.92 3.49 10.38
N PRO A 398 -12.82 3.33 9.05
CA PRO A 398 -11.82 2.47 8.48
C PRO A 398 -10.42 3.04 8.70
N GLU A 399 -9.40 2.19 8.78
CA GLU A 399 -8.03 2.70 8.81
C GLU A 399 -7.75 3.69 7.68
N ASN A 400 -6.91 4.69 7.96
CA ASN A 400 -6.56 5.67 6.94
C ASN A 400 -5.82 5.02 5.78
N TYR A 401 -6.24 5.36 4.55
CA TYR A 401 -5.59 4.96 3.31
C TYR A 401 -4.08 5.28 3.35
N GLY A 402 -3.21 4.35 2.96
CA GLY A 402 -1.77 4.46 3.19
C GLY A 402 -1.17 5.80 2.72
N MET A 403 -1.59 6.29 1.55
CA MET A 403 -1.09 7.55 0.98
C MET A 403 -1.53 8.80 1.76
N ILE A 404 -2.69 8.79 2.44
CA ILE A 404 -3.16 9.96 3.17
C ILE A 404 -2.46 10.12 4.53
N ARG A 405 -1.92 9.03 5.11
CA ARG A 405 -1.23 9.05 6.41
C ARG A 405 -0.05 10.03 6.47
N TYR A 406 0.55 10.39 5.32
CA TYR A 406 1.53 11.47 5.24
C TYR A 406 0.97 12.85 5.61
N PHE A 407 -0.23 13.16 5.12
CA PHE A 407 -0.87 14.47 5.29
C PHE A 407 -1.55 14.58 6.65
N THR A 408 -1.93 13.45 7.25
CA THR A 408 -2.46 13.45 8.62
C THR A 408 -1.37 13.91 9.61
N GLU A 409 -0.10 13.51 9.41
CA GLU A 409 1.05 13.85 10.26
C GLU A 409 1.59 15.28 10.06
N GLN A 410 1.46 15.85 8.85
CA GLN A 410 1.93 17.20 8.51
C GLN A 410 0.89 18.23 8.97
N ASN A 411 0.80 18.46 10.27
CA ASN A 411 -0.28 19.26 10.85
C ASN A 411 -0.04 20.78 10.71
N ASN A 412 -0.39 21.35 9.56
CA ASN A 412 -0.30 22.79 9.31
C ASN A 412 -1.38 23.63 10.03
N ASN A 413 -2.34 22.98 10.73
CA ASN A 413 -3.55 23.62 11.26
C ASN A 413 -3.60 23.77 12.78
N ASN A 414 -2.46 23.68 13.48
CA ASN A 414 -2.40 23.68 14.95
C ASN A 414 -3.15 24.86 15.61
N ASN A 415 -3.11 26.05 15.01
CA ASN A 415 -3.80 27.23 15.54
C ASN A 415 -5.33 27.12 15.42
N LEU A 416 -5.84 26.61 14.30
CA LEU A 416 -7.28 26.46 14.07
C LEU A 416 -7.85 25.34 14.95
N ILE A 417 -7.12 24.22 15.04
CA ILE A 417 -7.46 23.09 15.93
C ILE A 417 -7.53 23.57 17.37
N SER A 418 -6.55 24.35 17.84
CA SER A 418 -6.54 24.90 19.20
C SER A 418 -7.76 25.79 19.46
N ARG A 419 -8.06 26.72 18.54
CA ARG A 419 -9.21 27.62 18.65
C ARG A 419 -10.54 26.86 18.68
N ILE A 420 -10.73 25.89 17.80
CA ILE A 420 -11.96 25.09 17.76
C ILE A 420 -12.07 24.19 19.00
N SER A 421 -10.96 23.62 19.46
CA SER A 421 -10.93 22.85 20.70
C SER A 421 -11.37 23.70 21.90
N GLU A 422 -10.91 24.96 21.99
CA GLU A 422 -11.35 25.90 23.02
C GLU A 422 -12.85 26.21 22.90
N THR A 423 -13.35 26.51 21.69
CA THR A 423 -14.78 26.74 21.44
C THR A 423 -15.64 25.54 21.87
N LEU A 424 -15.16 24.32 21.64
CA LEU A 424 -15.85 23.08 21.97
C LEU A 424 -15.55 22.56 23.39
N GLY A 425 -14.68 23.23 24.15
CA GLY A 425 -14.25 22.80 25.48
C GLY A 425 -13.51 21.45 25.49
N LEU A 426 -12.85 21.08 24.39
CA LEU A 426 -12.14 19.81 24.24
C LEU A 426 -10.79 19.83 24.96
N SER A 427 -10.37 18.66 25.47
CA SER A 427 -9.09 18.51 26.15
C SER A 427 -7.95 18.46 25.12
N GLN A 428 -6.93 19.32 25.28
CA GLN A 428 -5.80 19.36 24.35
C GLN A 428 -4.77 18.27 24.68
N ASN A 429 -5.01 17.05 24.19
CA ASN A 429 -4.13 15.90 24.46
C ASN A 429 -3.02 15.68 23.41
N GLY A 430 -2.79 16.66 22.52
CA GLY A 430 -1.54 16.77 21.75
C GLY A 430 -1.34 15.80 20.58
N GLU A 431 -2.12 14.73 20.46
CA GLU A 431 -2.03 13.77 19.33
C GLU A 431 -3.37 13.68 18.58
N TYR A 432 -3.43 14.29 17.38
CA TYR A 432 -4.61 14.31 16.49
C TYR A 432 -4.33 13.53 15.19
N ASP A 433 -3.46 12.53 15.25
CA ASP A 433 -3.00 11.79 14.07
C ASP A 433 -3.98 10.68 13.64
N GLU A 434 -4.91 10.32 14.53
CA GLU A 434 -5.87 9.22 14.35
C GLU A 434 -7.32 9.73 14.33
N TYR A 435 -7.81 9.96 13.11
CA TYR A 435 -9.15 10.44 12.79
C TYR A 435 -9.58 9.87 11.43
N PRO A 436 -10.89 9.88 11.10
CA PRO A 436 -11.39 9.44 9.79
C PRO A 436 -10.94 10.41 8.70
N ALA A 437 -9.76 10.22 8.12
CA ALA A 437 -9.27 11.09 7.06
C ALA A 437 -10.10 10.90 5.79
N GLY A 438 -10.72 11.98 5.34
CA GLY A 438 -11.76 11.96 4.32
C GLY A 438 -13.17 11.85 4.88
N SER A 439 -13.35 12.05 6.18
CA SER A 439 -14.62 12.34 6.89
C SER A 439 -15.75 11.31 6.76
N MET A 440 -15.48 10.12 6.21
CA MET A 440 -16.45 9.03 6.11
C MET A 440 -16.32 8.07 7.29
N ALA A 441 -17.36 8.00 8.12
CA ALA A 441 -17.34 7.21 9.35
C ALA A 441 -18.76 6.88 9.84
N PHE A 442 -18.84 5.91 10.74
CA PHE A 442 -20.04 5.56 11.48
C PHE A 442 -20.02 6.22 12.85
N TYR A 443 -21.18 6.72 13.28
CA TYR A 443 -21.36 7.32 14.58
C TYR A 443 -22.63 6.79 15.24
N ARG A 444 -22.55 6.59 16.56
CA ARG A 444 -23.72 6.53 17.41
C ARG A 444 -24.25 7.94 17.59
N VAL A 445 -25.55 8.14 17.35
CA VAL A 445 -26.16 9.48 17.40
C VAL A 445 -25.97 10.14 18.77
N SER A 446 -26.11 9.36 19.85
CA SER A 446 -25.89 9.87 21.22
C SER A 446 -24.46 10.34 21.49
N ALA A 447 -23.47 9.93 20.69
CA ALA A 447 -22.08 10.39 20.80
C ALA A 447 -21.84 11.74 20.12
N LEU A 448 -22.75 12.20 19.25
CA LEU A 448 -22.69 13.48 18.55
C LEU A 448 -23.67 14.51 19.11
N GLN A 449 -24.65 14.07 19.89
CA GLN A 449 -25.78 14.89 20.33
C GLN A 449 -25.33 16.17 21.06
N GLY A 450 -24.33 16.08 21.95
CA GLY A 450 -23.82 17.25 22.68
C GLY A 450 -23.21 18.33 21.77
N LEU A 451 -22.68 17.94 20.61
CA LEU A 451 -22.17 18.88 19.61
C LEU A 451 -23.32 19.53 18.82
N VAL A 452 -24.27 18.72 18.36
CA VAL A 452 -25.38 19.16 17.50
C VAL A 452 -26.42 20.00 18.24
N ASP A 453 -26.68 19.71 19.51
CA ASP A 453 -27.61 20.48 20.34
C ASP A 453 -27.04 21.84 20.76
N SER A 454 -25.74 22.06 20.52
CA SER A 454 -25.06 23.29 20.86
C SER A 454 -25.11 24.29 19.70
N ASP A 455 -25.19 25.58 20.02
CA ASP A 455 -25.00 26.65 19.02
C ASP A 455 -23.52 26.84 18.62
N LEU A 456 -22.60 26.01 19.13
CA LEU A 456 -21.15 26.18 18.99
C LEU A 456 -20.66 26.04 17.54
N LEU A 457 -21.39 25.30 16.71
CA LEU A 457 -21.06 25.11 15.30
C LEU A 457 -21.56 26.27 14.40
N LYS A 458 -22.49 27.10 14.88
CA LYS A 458 -23.08 28.18 14.08
C LYS A 458 -22.04 29.28 13.85
N GLY A 459 -21.82 29.63 12.59
CA GLY A 459 -20.85 30.65 12.20
C GLY A 459 -19.38 30.20 12.28
N LEU A 460 -19.12 28.92 12.58
CA LEU A 460 -17.76 28.37 12.65
C LEU A 460 -17.09 28.25 11.27
N PHE A 461 -17.89 27.87 10.27
CA PHE A 461 -17.39 27.55 8.93
C PHE A 461 -17.19 28.80 8.08
N GLU A 462 -16.06 28.89 7.39
CA GLU A 462 -15.74 29.97 6.47
C GLU A 462 -16.55 29.88 5.16
N GLU A 463 -16.60 30.97 4.39
CA GLU A 463 -17.09 30.93 3.00
C GLU A 463 -16.14 30.10 2.13
N GLU A 464 -16.71 29.29 1.23
CA GLU A 464 -15.93 28.43 0.33
C GLU A 464 -15.32 29.25 -0.82
N GLN A 465 -13.99 29.29 -0.86
CA GLN A 465 -13.17 29.98 -1.86
C GLN A 465 -12.19 29.00 -2.55
N ALA A 466 -12.56 27.71 -2.64
CA ALA A 466 -11.72 26.64 -3.19
C ALA A 466 -10.40 26.43 -2.43
N GLN A 467 -10.42 26.64 -1.10
CA GLN A 467 -9.28 26.39 -0.24
C GLN A 467 -8.88 24.90 -0.29
N LEU A 468 -7.60 24.55 -0.18
CA LEU A 468 -7.19 23.13 -0.24
C LEU A 468 -7.05 22.47 1.14
N ASP A 469 -6.75 23.25 2.17
CA ASP A 469 -6.56 22.84 3.56
C ASP A 469 -6.77 24.07 4.48
N GLY A 470 -6.79 23.89 5.79
CA GLY A 470 -6.75 24.98 6.77
C GLY A 470 -8.09 25.64 7.08
N THR A 471 -9.19 24.97 6.74
CA THR A 471 -10.56 25.43 7.03
C THR A 471 -11.09 24.81 8.32
N ALA A 472 -12.16 25.40 8.87
CA ALA A 472 -12.83 24.86 10.06
C ALA A 472 -13.31 23.42 9.87
N ALA A 473 -13.72 23.06 8.64
CA ALA A 473 -14.11 21.69 8.30
C ALA A 473 -12.95 20.69 8.49
N HIS A 474 -11.74 21.01 8.01
CA HIS A 474 -10.58 20.13 8.17
C HIS A 474 -10.13 19.98 9.64
N ALA A 475 -10.22 21.07 10.41
CA ALA A 475 -9.90 20.99 11.84
C ALA A 475 -10.98 20.21 12.61
N LEU A 476 -12.26 20.40 12.30
CA LEU A 476 -13.33 19.66 12.95
C LEU A 476 -13.31 18.17 12.60
N GLU A 477 -13.00 17.81 11.34
CA GLU A 477 -12.74 16.42 10.92
C GLU A 477 -11.70 15.74 11.83
N ARG A 478 -10.59 16.43 12.11
CA ARG A 478 -9.52 15.96 13.02
C ARG A 478 -9.96 15.87 14.47
N LEU A 479 -10.89 16.74 14.90
CA LEU A 479 -11.39 16.81 16.27
C LEU A 479 -12.58 15.88 16.54
N MET A 480 -13.20 15.29 15.51
CA MET A 480 -14.34 14.37 15.67
C MET A 480 -14.09 13.25 16.71
N PRO A 481 -12.91 12.59 16.75
CA PRO A 481 -12.65 11.59 17.79
C PRO A 481 -12.70 12.17 19.21
N GLU A 482 -12.21 13.39 19.41
CA GLU A 482 -12.19 14.03 20.74
C GLU A 482 -13.59 14.50 21.16
N VAL A 483 -14.42 14.95 20.22
CA VAL A 483 -15.85 15.23 20.47
C VAL A 483 -16.57 13.98 20.99
N VAL A 484 -16.32 12.83 20.36
CA VAL A 484 -16.91 11.54 20.76
C VAL A 484 -16.42 11.12 22.15
N ARG A 485 -15.12 11.28 22.43
CA ARG A 485 -14.53 10.97 23.76
C ARG A 485 -15.05 11.88 24.87
N GLN A 486 -15.19 13.17 24.60
CA GLN A 486 -15.77 14.12 25.56
C GLN A 486 -17.21 13.75 25.94
N SER A 487 -17.96 13.17 24.99
CA SER A 487 -19.31 12.65 25.22
C SER A 487 -19.34 11.31 25.99
N GLY A 488 -18.18 10.80 26.43
CA GLY A 488 -18.06 9.58 27.23
C GLY A 488 -17.98 8.29 26.42
N TYR A 489 -17.76 8.38 25.11
CA TYR A 489 -17.69 7.22 24.21
C TYR A 489 -16.28 6.93 23.71
N GLU A 490 -16.07 5.69 23.33
CA GLU A 490 -14.86 5.24 22.67
C GLU A 490 -14.91 5.42 21.15
N VAL A 491 -13.74 5.60 20.57
CA VAL A 491 -13.52 5.67 19.13
C VAL A 491 -12.69 4.45 18.72
N ARG A 492 -13.06 3.79 17.62
CA ARG A 492 -12.33 2.62 17.10
C ARG A 492 -12.08 2.76 15.60
N ALA A 493 -10.80 2.75 15.22
CA ALA A 493 -10.45 2.43 13.85
C ALA A 493 -10.72 0.93 13.60
N TYR A 494 -10.96 0.51 12.36
CA TYR A 494 -11.10 -0.90 12.03
C TYR A 494 -10.43 -1.28 10.70
N LYS A 495 -10.11 -2.56 10.61
CA LYS A 495 -9.75 -3.26 9.38
C LYS A 495 -10.67 -4.46 9.16
N ILE A 496 -11.00 -4.68 7.90
CA ILE A 496 -11.84 -5.78 7.41
C ILE A 496 -11.03 -6.60 6.43
#